data_AF-A6LJW6-F1
#
_entry.id   AF-A6LJW6-F1
#
_cell.length_a   1.000
_cell.length_b   1.000
_cell.length_c   1.000
_cell.angle_alpha   90.00
_cell.angle_beta   90.00
_cell.angle_gamma   90.00
#
_symmetry.space_group_name_H-M   'P 1'
#
loop_
_entity.id
_entity.type
_entity.pdbx_description
1 polymer ?
#
loop_
_entity_poly.entity_id
_entity_poly.type
_entity_poly.pdbx_seq_one_letter_code
_entity_poly.pdbx_strand_id
1 'polypeptide(L)'
;MFVILYYDVNKKRVSKMLKTCRKYLTWVQNSVFEGEISISNLERLKIELENIIKDEDSVVIYTFKQMFYSKREVLGKDKKEETKFI
;
A
#
# COMPACT_ATOMS: atom_id res chain seq x y z
N MET A 1 -8.12 -5.48 10.43
CA MET A 1 -8.45 -6.01 9.08
C MET A 1 -7.16 -6.10 8.29
N PHE A 2 -7.10 -6.92 7.25
CA PHE A 2 -5.94 -6.93 6.35
C PHE A 2 -6.26 -6.16 5.08
N VAL A 3 -5.28 -5.42 4.53
CA VAL A 3 -5.44 -4.62 3.32
C VAL A 3 -4.32 -4.92 2.34
N ILE A 4 -4.68 -4.99 1.05
CA ILE A 4 -3.74 -4.87 -0.07
C ILE A 4 -4.10 -3.59 -0.82
N LEU A 5 -3.13 -2.70 -0.96
CA LEU A 5 -3.27 -1.42 -1.64
C LEU A 5 -2.25 -1.35 -2.77
N TYR A 6 -2.70 -0.99 -3.96
CA TYR A 6 -1.79 -0.60 -5.03
C TYR A 6 -2.26 0.67 -5.73
N TYR A 7 -1.33 1.34 -6.38
CA TYR A 7 -1.60 2.58 -7.08
C TYR A 7 -0.96 2.60 -8.46
N ASP A 8 -1.57 3.37 -9.36
CA ASP A 8 -0.93 3.85 -10.58
C ASP A 8 -1.03 5.37 -10.57
N VAL A 9 0.12 6.04 -10.44
CA VAL A 9 0.17 7.50 -10.30
C VAL A 9 1.28 8.09 -11.15
N ASN A 10 1.13 9.35 -11.53
CA ASN A 10 2.19 10.09 -12.19
C ASN A 10 3.49 10.09 -11.36
N LYS A 11 4.64 9.92 -12.05
CA LYS A 11 5.99 9.88 -11.45
C LYS A 11 6.28 11.03 -10.47
N LYS A 12 5.71 12.23 -10.69
CA LYS A 12 5.86 13.39 -9.80
C LYS A 12 5.31 13.15 -8.38
N ARG A 13 4.35 12.24 -8.22
CA ARG A 13 3.64 11.95 -6.95
C ARG A 13 4.08 10.66 -6.27
N VAL A 14 4.79 9.78 -6.97
CA VAL A 14 5.25 8.47 -6.47
C VAL A 14 5.97 8.57 -5.12
N SER A 15 6.86 9.56 -4.95
CA SER A 15 7.60 9.73 -3.69
C SER A 15 6.68 10.06 -2.51
N LYS A 16 5.64 10.88 -2.74
CA LYS A 16 4.66 11.25 -1.72
C LYS A 16 3.75 10.06 -1.39
N MET A 17 3.28 9.33 -2.42
CA MET A 17 2.48 8.09 -2.25
C MET A 17 3.25 7.03 -1.44
N LEU A 18 4.49 6.74 -1.82
CA LEU A 18 5.35 5.77 -1.13
C LEU A 18 5.51 6.13 0.36
N LYS A 19 5.84 7.39 0.66
CA LYS A 19 6.01 7.86 2.04
C LYS A 19 4.70 7.77 2.83
N THR A 20 3.58 8.15 2.25
CA THR A 20 2.26 8.08 2.91
C THR A 20 1.86 6.64 3.19
N CYS A 21 1.91 5.73 2.21
CA CYS A 21 1.53 4.34 2.40
C CYS A 21 2.43 3.63 3.44
N ARG A 22 3.74 3.92 3.48
CA ARG A 22 4.68 3.33 4.46
C ARG A 22 4.38 3.66 5.92
N LYS A 23 3.61 4.73 6.20
CA LYS A 23 3.16 5.03 7.57
C LYS A 23 2.16 4.00 8.11
N TYR A 24 1.46 3.29 7.20
CA TYR A 24 0.30 2.47 7.53
C TYR A 24 0.44 1.00 7.11
N LEU A 25 1.16 0.73 6.03
CA LEU A 25 1.25 -0.59 5.39
C LEU A 25 2.70 -0.95 5.06
N THR A 26 2.97 -2.24 4.94
CA THR A 26 4.28 -2.75 4.51
C THR A 26 4.43 -2.61 3.01
N TRP A 27 5.53 -2.02 2.57
CA TRP A 27 5.88 -1.94 1.15
C TRP A 27 6.36 -3.29 0.63
N VAL A 28 5.75 -3.80 -0.43
CA VAL A 28 6.09 -5.13 -0.99
C VAL A 28 6.57 -5.09 -2.43
N GLN A 29 6.07 -4.15 -3.24
CA GLN A 29 6.56 -3.87 -4.60
C GLN A 29 6.40 -2.38 -4.91
N ASN A 30 7.00 -1.89 -6.01
CA ASN A 30 7.09 -0.46 -6.38
C ASN A 30 5.81 0.34 -6.10
N SER A 31 4.64 -0.22 -6.41
CA SER A 31 3.35 0.41 -6.20
C SER A 31 2.37 -0.47 -5.42
N VAL A 32 2.86 -1.44 -4.63
CA VAL A 32 2.02 -2.39 -3.89
C VAL A 32 2.42 -2.41 -2.42
N PHE A 33 1.40 -2.38 -1.57
CA PHE A 33 1.48 -2.36 -0.12
C PHE A 33 0.50 -3.36 0.46
N GLU A 34 0.86 -4.00 1.56
CA GLU A 34 -0.03 -4.91 2.27
C GLU A 34 0.20 -4.81 3.78
N GLY A 35 -0.80 -5.11 4.59
CA GLY A 35 -0.64 -5.07 6.05
C GLY A 35 -1.94 -5.14 6.83
N GLU A 36 -1.82 -5.46 8.12
CA GLU A 36 -2.90 -5.28 9.07
C GLU A 36 -3.08 -3.80 9.40
N ILE A 37 -4.34 -3.35 9.40
CA ILE A 37 -4.70 -1.97 9.67
C ILE A 37 -6.03 -1.90 10.43
N SER A 38 -6.19 -0.91 11.29
CA SER A 38 -7.48 -0.59 11.91
C SER A 38 -8.40 0.13 10.91
N ILE A 39 -9.71 0.11 11.16
CA ILE A 39 -10.69 0.87 10.36
C ILE A 39 -10.33 2.36 10.37
N SER A 40 -10.01 2.91 11.54
CA SER A 40 -9.67 4.33 11.71
C SER A 40 -8.40 4.74 10.93
N ASN A 41 -7.37 3.90 10.94
CA ASN A 41 -6.14 4.18 10.20
C ASN A 41 -6.34 4.02 8.69
N LEU A 42 -7.20 3.10 8.25
CA LEU A 42 -7.55 2.98 6.84
C LEU A 42 -8.28 4.23 6.33
N GLU A 43 -9.23 4.76 7.10
CA GLU A 43 -9.91 6.01 6.75
C GLU A 43 -8.92 7.20 6.72
N ARG A 44 -8.01 7.29 7.70
CA ARG A 44 -6.96 8.33 7.68
C ARG A 44 -6.04 8.19 6.45
N LEU A 45 -5.65 6.97 6.10
CA LEU A 45 -4.87 6.70 4.90
C LEU A 45 -5.60 7.18 3.64
N LYS A 46 -6.88 6.85 3.47
CA LYS A 46 -7.68 7.31 2.31
C LYS A 46 -7.68 8.83 2.19
N ILE A 47 -7.94 9.54 3.28
CA ILE A 47 -7.92 11.02 3.30
C ILE A 47 -6.54 11.56 2.90
N GLU A 48 -5.45 10.99 3.42
CA GLU A 48 -4.10 11.42 3.03
C GLU A 48 -3.81 11.17 1.54
N LEU A 49 -4.31 10.07 0.96
CA LEU A 49 -4.12 9.72 -0.45
C LEU A 49 -4.98 10.59 -1.38
N GLU A 50 -6.22 10.90 -1.03
CA GLU A 50 -7.09 11.82 -1.78
C GLU A 50 -6.46 13.21 -1.93
N ASN A 51 -5.70 13.66 -0.93
CA ASN A 51 -4.94 14.91 -0.98
C ASN A 51 -3.67 14.85 -1.86
N ILE A 52 -3.34 13.69 -2.41
CA ILE A 52 -2.16 13.47 -3.26
C ILE A 52 -2.58 13.24 -4.70
N ILE A 53 -3.58 12.39 -4.92
CA ILE A 53 -3.99 11.95 -6.26
C ILE A 53 -4.59 13.08 -7.09
N LYS A 54 -4.55 12.89 -8.41
CA LYS A 54 -5.20 13.72 -9.42
C LYS A 54 -6.14 12.87 -10.28
N ASP A 55 -6.91 13.52 -11.14
CA ASP A 55 -7.94 12.86 -11.94
C ASP A 55 -7.39 11.73 -12.83
N GLU A 56 -6.12 11.81 -13.23
CA GLU A 56 -5.45 10.77 -14.02
C GLU A 56 -4.90 9.58 -13.20
N ASP A 57 -4.91 9.66 -11.87
CA ASP A 57 -4.35 8.64 -10.99
C ASP A 57 -5.40 7.62 -10.54
N SER A 58 -4.93 6.44 -10.14
CA SER A 58 -5.79 5.43 -9.53
C SER A 58 -5.14 4.79 -8.31
N VAL A 59 -5.99 4.46 -7.33
CA VAL A 59 -5.63 3.68 -6.14
C VAL A 59 -6.69 2.61 -5.95
N VAL A 60 -6.26 1.36 -5.77
CA VAL A 60 -7.15 0.24 -5.51
C VAL A 60 -6.82 -0.33 -4.13
N ILE A 61 -7.86 -0.57 -3.33
CA ILE A 61 -7.77 -1.07 -1.97
C ILE A 61 -8.65 -2.31 -1.83
N TYR A 62 -8.04 -3.47 -1.64
CA TYR A 62 -8.71 -4.69 -1.23
C TYR A 62 -8.69 -4.81 0.29
N THR A 63 -9.84 -5.09 0.91
CA THR A 63 -9.99 -5.27 2.35
C THR A 63 -10.44 -6.69 2.67
N PHE A 64 -9.87 -7.26 3.72
CA PHE A 64 -10.15 -8.63 4.15
C PHE A 64 -10.48 -8.64 5.65
N LYS A 65 -11.60 -9.27 6.01
CA LYS A 65 -12.03 -9.39 7.42
C LYS A 65 -11.07 -10.25 8.24
N GLN A 66 -10.48 -11.28 7.64
CA GLN A 66 -9.46 -12.15 8.23
C GLN A 66 -8.37 -12.43 7.20
N MET A 67 -7.13 -12.64 7.66
CA MET A 67 -5.97 -12.89 6.82
C MET A 67 -5.93 -14.38 6.41
N PHE A 68 -6.61 -14.75 5.34
CA PHE A 68 -6.42 -16.06 4.71
C PHE A 68 -5.49 -15.90 3.51
N TYR A 69 -4.18 -15.71 3.76
CA TYR A 69 -3.22 -16.07 2.71
C TYR A 69 -3.30 -17.59 2.57
N SER A 70 -3.98 -18.07 1.52
CA SER A 70 -3.89 -19.49 1.18
C SER A 70 -2.50 -19.82 0.65
N LYS A 71 -1.84 -18.88 -0.05
CA LYS A 71 -0.45 -18.98 -0.54
C LYS A 71 0.07 -17.61 -1.02
N ARG A 72 1.34 -17.27 -0.74
CA ARG A 72 2.07 -16.15 -1.39
C ARG A 72 3.20 -16.74 -2.22
N GLU A 73 3.19 -16.48 -3.52
CA GLU A 73 4.25 -16.89 -4.44
C GLU A 73 4.87 -15.65 -5.07
N VAL A 74 6.20 -15.58 -5.06
CA VAL A 74 6.95 -14.51 -5.71
C VAL A 74 7.78 -15.13 -6.82
N LEU A 75 7.57 -14.64 -8.04
CA LEU A 75 8.43 -14.94 -9.17
C LEU A 75 9.42 -13.79 -9.33
N GLY A 76 10.72 -14.09 -9.34
CA GLY A 76 11.78 -13.09 -9.40
C GLY A 76 12.17 -12.53 -8.04
N LYS A 77 12.74 -11.31 -8.01
CA LYS A 77 13.31 -10.73 -6.78
C LYS A 77 12.22 -10.21 -5.84
N ASP A 78 12.15 -10.78 -4.65
CA ASP A 78 11.32 -10.23 -3.56
C ASP A 78 11.98 -8.98 -2.98
N LYS A 79 11.24 -7.86 -2.96
CA LYS A 79 11.71 -6.58 -2.40
C LYS A 79 11.31 -6.41 -0.94
N LYS A 80 10.50 -7.32 -0.39
CA LYS A 80 9.98 -7.22 0.98
C LYS A 80 11.10 -7.26 2.03
N GLU A 81 12.19 -8.01 1.76
CA GLU A 81 13.32 -8.18 2.69
C GLU A 81 14.24 -6.95 2.83
N GLU A 82 14.16 -5.98 1.91
CA GLU A 82 15.01 -4.77 1.97
C GLU A 82 14.46 -3.71 2.95
N THR A 83 13.28 -3.92 3.53
CA THR A 83 12.67 -3.00 4.50
C THR A 83 13.13 -3.33 5.92
N LYS A 84 14.41 -3.08 6.23
CA LYS A 84 14.89 -3.05 7.62
C LYS A 84 14.46 -1.72 8.25
N PHE A 85 13.70 -1.79 9.34
CA PHE A 85 13.42 -0.65 10.19
C PHE A 85 14.76 -0.07 10.68
N ILE A 86 14.99 1.23 10.42
CA ILE A 86 16.00 2.04 11.09
C ILE A 86 15.28 2.81 12.18
#